data_AF-A0A7C5MXT1-F1
#
_entry.id   AF-A0A7C5MXT1-F1
#
_cell.length_a   1.000
_cell.length_b   1.000
_cell.length_c   1.000
_cell.angle_alpha   90.00
_cell.angle_beta   90.00
_cell.angle_gamma   90.00
#
_symmetry.space_group_name_H-M   'P 1'
#
loop_
_entity.id
_entity.type
_entity.pdbx_description
1 polymer ?
#
loop_
_entity_poly.entity_id
_entity_poly.type
_entity_poly.pdbx_seq_one_letter_code
_entity_poly.pdbx_strand_id
1 'polypeptide(L)' 'MSLETEIKPLPTARQKSVTEAFEAYCEAVFERRRNSEEEFDEAGYREAMELALARLRQLEEEGLA' A
#
# COMPACT_ATOMS: atom_id res chain seq x y z
N MET A 1 22.76 8.06 37.41
CA MET A 1 22.81 8.70 36.09
C MET A 1 21.65 8.15 35.28
N SER A 2 20.47 8.75 35.41
CA SER A 2 19.28 8.34 34.66
C SER A 2 19.40 8.91 33.24
N LEU A 3 19.64 8.05 32.26
CA LEU A 3 19.46 8.42 30.86
C LEU A 3 17.98 8.26 30.56
N GLU A 4 17.20 9.26 30.97
CA GLU A 4 15.88 9.52 30.40
C GLU A 4 16.12 9.85 28.93
N THR A 5 16.11 8.82 28.11
CA THR A 5 16.06 8.95 26.66
C THR A 5 14.68 9.52 26.37
N GLU A 6 14.59 10.84 26.28
CA GLU A 6 13.45 11.55 25.68
C GLU A 6 13.28 11.02 24.25
N ILE A 7 12.50 9.94 24.12
CA ILE A 7 11.97 9.52 22.83
C ILE A 7 10.93 10.58 22.49
N LYS A 8 11.35 11.65 21.81
CA LYS A 8 10.43 12.55 21.11
C LYS A 8 9.53 11.65 20.27
N PRO A 9 8.20 11.71 20.42
CA PRO A 9 7.32 10.96 19.53
C PRO A 9 7.69 11.39 18.12
N LEU A 10 8.01 10.40 17.27
CA LEU A 10 8.21 10.65 15.84
C LEU A 10 7.03 11.52 15.38
N PRO A 11 7.26 12.58 14.58
CA PRO A 11 6.16 13.31 13.99
C PRO A 11 5.26 12.27 13.36
N THR A 12 3.98 12.28 13.72
CA THR A 12 2.97 11.33 13.26
C THR A 12 3.05 11.27 11.74
N ALA A 13 3.89 10.39 11.21
CA ALA A 13 3.99 10.12 9.80
C ALA A 13 2.59 9.69 9.47
N ARG A 14 1.91 10.48 8.62
CA ARG A 14 0.53 10.25 8.22
C ARG A 14 0.41 8.75 7.95
N GLN A 15 -0.26 8.02 8.84
CA GLN A 15 -0.42 6.58 8.68
C GLN A 15 -1.15 6.43 7.36
N LYS A 16 -0.45 5.91 6.35
CA LYS A 16 -1.06 5.64 5.06
C LYS A 16 -2.24 4.72 5.30
N SER A 17 -3.35 4.99 4.63
CA SER A 17 -4.49 4.08 4.68
C SER A 17 -4.07 2.72 4.12
N VAL A 18 -4.80 1.66 4.45
CA VAL A 18 -4.52 0.32 3.91
C VAL A 18 -4.62 0.34 2.39
N THR A 19 -5.58 1.08 1.84
CA THR A 19 -5.71 1.35 0.40
C THR A 19 -4.46 2.00 -0.17
N GLU A 20 -3.95 3.09 0.44
CA GLU A 20 -2.74 3.79 -0.05
C GLU A 20 -1.49 2.88 0.01
N ALA A 21 -1.38 2.04 1.04
CA ALA A 21 -0.27 1.10 1.17
C ALA A 21 -0.35 -0.02 0.13
N PHE A 22 -1.54 -0.53 -0.13
CA PHE A 22 -1.79 -1.57 -1.12
C PHE A 22 -1.56 -1.07 -2.55
N GLU A 23 -2.06 0.12 -2.88
CA GLU A 23 -1.84 0.77 -4.18
C GLU A 23 -0.35 0.92 -4.47
N ALA A 24 0.43 1.46 -3.52
CA ALA A 24 1.87 1.62 -3.67
C ALA A 24 2.61 0.28 -3.85
N TYR A 25 2.15 -0.79 -3.18
CA TYR A 25 2.69 -2.12 -3.37
C TYR A 25 2.42 -2.64 -4.79
N CYS A 26 1.20 -2.50 -5.28
CA CYS A 26 0.80 -2.94 -6.61
C CYS A 26 1.61 -2.22 -7.71
N GLU A 27 1.83 -0.91 -7.59
CA GLU A 27 2.66 -0.16 -8.52
C GLU A 27 4.11 -0.69 -8.56
N ALA A 28 4.71 -0.95 -7.39
CA ALA A 28 6.07 -1.49 -7.32
C ALA A 28 6.18 -2.89 -7.96
N VAL A 29 5.16 -3.73 -7.79
CA VAL A 29 5.09 -5.06 -8.42
C VAL A 29 4.88 -4.93 -9.93
N PHE A 30 4.00 -4.04 -10.37
CA PHE A 30 3.75 -3.78 -11.78
C PHE A 30 5.05 -3.38 -12.50
N GLU A 31 5.78 -2.40 -11.94
CA GLU A 31 7.07 -1.98 -12.49
C GLU A 31 8.11 -3.12 -12.49
N ARG A 32 8.15 -3.94 -11.45
CA ARG A 32 9.05 -5.10 -11.42
C ARG A 32 8.72 -6.12 -12.52
N ARG A 33 7.44 -6.39 -12.76
CA ARG A 33 6.98 -7.34 -13.79
C ARG A 33 7.18 -6.79 -15.18
N ARG A 34 6.87 -5.52 -15.40
CA ARG A 34 7.10 -4.83 -16.67
C ARG A 34 8.58 -4.78 -17.07
N ASN A 35 9.47 -4.67 -16.08
CA ASN A 35 10.92 -4.71 -16.29
C ASN A 35 11.50 -6.13 -16.27
N SER A 36 10.65 -7.17 -16.24
CA SER A 36 11.08 -8.56 -16.40
C SER A 36 10.96 -8.99 -17.87
N GLU A 37 11.73 -9.99 -18.27
CA GLU A 37 11.63 -10.62 -19.60
C GLU A 37 10.50 -11.67 -19.67
N GLU A 38 9.63 -11.72 -18.66
CA GLU A 38 8.52 -12.67 -18.58
C GLU A 38 7.24 -12.11 -19.21
N GLU A 39 6.40 -12.99 -19.76
CA GLU A 39 5.05 -12.61 -20.19
C GLU A 39 4.24 -12.11 -19.00
N PHE A 40 3.69 -10.90 -19.12
CA PHE A 40 2.90 -10.26 -18.08
C PHE A 40 1.60 -9.69 -18.65
N ASP A 41 0.48 -10.20 -18.17
CA ASP A 41 -0.84 -9.66 -18.49
C ASP A 41 -1.10 -8.37 -17.69
N GLU A 42 -0.65 -7.26 -18.26
CA GLU A 42 -0.83 -5.93 -17.67
C GLU A 42 -2.31 -5.55 -17.49
N ALA A 43 -3.18 -5.99 -18.41
CA ALA A 43 -4.60 -5.64 -18.39
C ALA A 43 -5.31 -6.38 -17.25
N GLY A 44 -5.12 -7.69 -17.15
CA GLY A 44 -5.68 -8.50 -16.07
C GLY A 44 -5.15 -8.09 -14.70
N TYR A 45 -3.87 -7.69 -14.61
CA TYR A 45 -3.30 -7.17 -13.38
C TYR A 45 -3.97 -5.87 -12.92
N ARG A 46 -4.15 -4.91 -13.83
CA ARG A 46 -4.80 -3.62 -13.52
C ARG A 46 -6.26 -3.82 -13.11
N GLU A 47 -7.01 -4.66 -13.82
CA GLU A 47 -8.39 -4.98 -13.48
C GLU A 47 -8.49 -5.59 -12.08
N ALA A 48 -7.65 -6.58 -11.76
CA ALA A 48 -7.62 -7.19 -10.45
C ALA A 48 -7.23 -6.20 -9.33
N MET A 49 -6.27 -5.31 -9.61
CA MET A 49 -5.87 -4.24 -8.68
C MET A 49 -7.03 -3.28 -8.40
N GLU A 50 -7.76 -2.83 -9.44
CA GLU A 50 -8.89 -1.93 -9.29
C GLU A 50 -10.02 -2.56 -8.45
N LEU A 51 -10.33 -3.84 -8.67
CA LEU A 51 -11.31 -4.58 -7.86
C LEU A 51 -10.90 -4.68 -6.39
N ALA A 52 -9.62 -4.95 -6.12
CA ALA A 52 -9.09 -5.01 -4.78
C ALA A 52 -9.13 -3.64 -4.09
N LEU A 53 -8.72 -2.57 -4.78
CA LEU A 53 -8.78 -1.20 -4.26
C LEU A 53 -10.22 -0.75 -3.98
N ALA A 54 -11.16 -1.09 -4.86
CA ALA A 54 -12.58 -0.81 -4.63
C ALA A 54 -13.08 -1.48 -3.34
N ARG A 55 -12.69 -2.74 -3.10
CA ARG A 55 -13.07 -3.45 -1.88
C ARG A 55 -12.40 -2.88 -0.63
N LEU A 56 -11.11 -2.51 -0.71
CA LEU A 56 -10.38 -1.90 0.40
C LEU A 56 -10.97 -0.56 0.80
N ARG A 57 -11.30 0.30 -0.16
CA ARG A 57 -11.97 1.58 0.11
C ARG A 57 -13.31 1.38 0.79
N GLN A 58 -14.10 0.42 0.34
CA GLN A 58 -15.37 0.08 1.00
C GLN A 58 -15.15 -0.38 2.45
N LEU A 59 -14.14 -1.21 2.71
CA LEU A 59 -13.83 -1.67 4.07
C LEU A 59 -13.34 -0.53 4.97
N GLU A 60 -12.55 0.40 4.43
CA GLU A 60 -12.10 1.59 5.17
C GLU A 60 -13.28 2.51 5.53
N GLU A 61 -14.23 2.70 4.60
CA GLU A 61 -15.47 3.44 4.86
C GLU A 61 -16.35 2.76 5.92
N GLU A 62 -16.38 1.42 5.93
CA GLU A 62 -17.08 0.61 6.93
C GLU A 62 -16.32 0.55 8.29
N GLY A 63 -15.09 1.07 8.37
CA GLY A 63 -14.23 1.02 9.56
C GLY A 63 -13.67 -0.37 9.87
N LEU A 64 -13.61 -1.24 8.87
CA LEU A 64 -13.17 -2.64 8.96
C LEU A 64 -11.73 -2.87 8.46
N ALA A 65 -11.07 -1.82 7.97
CA ALA A 65 -9.70 -1.83 7.45
C ALA A 65 -8.84 -0.76 8.13
#